data_AF-A0A7X7BHU6-F1
#
_entry.id   AF-A0A7X7BHU6-F1
#
_cell.length_a   1.000
_cell.length_b   1.000
_cell.length_c   1.000
_cell.angle_alpha   90.00
_cell.angle_beta   90.00
_cell.angle_gamma   90.00
#
_symmetry.space_group_name_H-M   'P 1'
#
loop_
_entity.id
_entity.type
_entity.pdbx_description
1 polymer ?
#
loop_
_entity_poly.entity_id
_entity_poly.type
_entity_poly.pdbx_seq_one_letter_code
_entity_poly.pdbx_strand_id
1 'polypeptide(L)'
;MKTFNHYYPINIPQGILFYPCVGLDIIDPLVLFSSNIKEFHFADLLPFPLSQLTNVSPISDIKTLNQTYIDEDIYQVNLRIHNRNITVYWHQNDAIKVLEKVNNISVFFYRGDSIAGGGSGIYWLGKDLFPKVLSKLVDGGLIVTDGSNP
;
A
#
# COMPACT_ATOMS: atom_id res chain seq x y z
N MET A 1 5.14 14.93 9.40
CA MET A 1 4.60 13.72 10.07
C MET A 1 5.78 12.80 10.44
N LYS A 2 5.62 11.87 11.40
CA LYS A 2 6.69 10.92 11.80
C LYS A 2 6.57 9.63 10.98
N THR A 3 7.70 9.01 10.62
CA THR A 3 7.73 7.74 9.87
C THR A 3 7.72 6.52 10.81
N PHE A 4 7.54 5.31 10.27
CA PHE A 4 7.48 4.08 11.05
C PHE A 4 8.70 3.88 11.95
N ASN A 5 9.91 4.09 11.39
CA ASN A 5 11.16 3.93 12.13
C ASN A 5 11.36 4.96 13.26
N HIS A 6 10.62 6.07 13.25
CA HIS A 6 10.58 7.00 14.39
C HIS A 6 9.95 6.34 15.62
N TYR A 7 8.92 5.52 15.40
CA TYR A 7 8.17 4.87 16.48
C TYR A 7 8.74 3.50 16.85
N TYR A 8 9.19 2.75 15.85
CA TYR A 8 9.65 1.38 16.02
C TYR A 8 11.06 1.23 15.46
N PRO A 9 12.07 0.92 16.29
CA PRO A 9 13.46 0.76 15.83
C PRO A 9 13.66 -0.61 15.14
N ILE A 10 12.82 -0.92 14.15
CA ILE A 10 12.86 -2.16 13.38
C ILE A 10 13.49 -1.88 12.02
N ASN A 11 14.41 -2.74 11.60
CA ASN A 11 14.96 -2.69 10.25
C ASN A 11 13.99 -3.38 9.28
N ILE A 12 13.41 -2.62 8.36
CA ILE A 12 12.54 -3.16 7.31
C ILE A 12 13.44 -3.66 6.17
N PRO A 13 13.37 -4.95 5.78
CA PRO A 13 14.13 -5.48 4.66
C PRO A 13 13.75 -4.79 3.33
N GLN A 14 14.64 -4.83 2.35
CA GLN A 14 14.37 -4.23 1.04
C GLN A 14 13.29 -5.01 0.28
N GLY A 15 12.34 -4.28 -0.30
CA GLY A 15 11.22 -4.83 -1.05
C GLY A 15 10.11 -3.80 -1.21
N ILE A 16 8.93 -4.26 -1.60
CA ILE A 16 7.76 -3.41 -1.87
C ILE A 16 6.83 -3.34 -0.66
N LEU A 17 5.96 -2.32 -0.63
CA LEU A 17 4.74 -2.37 0.18
C LEU A 17 3.56 -2.78 -0.71
N PHE A 18 2.78 -3.76 -0.27
CA PHE A 18 1.52 -4.13 -0.91
C PHE A 18 0.35 -3.84 0.03
N TYR A 19 -0.65 -3.11 -0.46
CA TYR A 19 -1.89 -2.82 0.25
C TYR A 19 -3.09 -3.21 -0.62
N PRO A 20 -3.72 -4.38 -0.35
CA PRO A 20 -4.94 -4.77 -1.03
C PRO A 20 -6.16 -4.05 -0.49
N CYS A 21 -7.16 -3.83 -1.36
CA CYS A 21 -8.45 -3.24 -0.99
C CYS A 21 -8.30 -1.89 -0.28
N VAL A 22 -7.40 -1.05 -0.81
CA VAL A 22 -6.96 0.20 -0.15
C VAL A 22 -8.09 1.24 -0.02
N GLY A 23 -9.08 1.20 -0.90
CA GLY A 23 -10.13 2.21 -1.00
C GLY A 23 -9.55 3.61 -1.12
N LEU A 24 -9.75 4.41 -0.06
CA LEU A 24 -9.33 5.80 0.02
C LEU A 24 -8.20 6.03 1.05
N ASP A 25 -7.67 4.96 1.66
CA ASP A 25 -6.65 5.02 2.71
C ASP A 25 -5.23 4.93 2.16
N ILE A 26 -4.82 5.94 1.38
CA ILE A 26 -3.49 5.94 0.75
C ILE A 26 -2.44 6.70 1.57
N ILE A 27 -2.84 7.65 2.42
CA ILE A 27 -1.89 8.61 3.00
C ILE A 27 -1.07 8.00 4.14
N ASP A 28 -1.71 7.29 5.06
CA ASP A 28 -1.05 6.66 6.20
C ASP A 28 0.08 5.70 5.79
N PRO A 29 -0.14 4.71 4.90
CA PRO A 29 0.94 3.81 4.48
C PRO A 29 2.07 4.55 3.74
N LEU A 30 1.75 5.54 2.90
CA LEU A 30 2.76 6.33 2.20
C LEU A 30 3.66 7.07 3.19
N VAL A 31 3.07 7.80 4.13
CA VAL A 31 3.84 8.62 5.07
C VAL A 31 4.62 7.76 6.06
N LEU A 32 4.00 6.72 6.61
CA LEU A 32 4.67 5.83 7.57
C LEU A 32 5.86 5.11 6.94
N PHE A 33 5.75 4.63 5.71
CA PHE A 33 6.77 3.75 5.13
C PHE A 33 7.68 4.43 4.09
N SER A 34 7.46 5.69 3.72
CA SER A 34 8.31 6.43 2.76
C SER A 34 9.79 6.54 3.14
N SER A 35 10.15 6.32 4.42
CA SER A 35 11.57 6.28 4.83
C SER A 35 12.29 4.98 4.45
N ASN A 36 11.57 3.90 4.18
CA ASN A 36 12.14 2.56 4.03
C ASN A 36 11.73 1.90 2.71
N ILE A 37 10.53 2.22 2.21
CA ILE A 37 9.96 1.65 0.99
C ILE A 37 10.01 2.70 -0.11
N LYS A 38 10.45 2.27 -1.30
CA LYS A 38 10.49 3.11 -2.51
C LYS A 38 9.34 2.84 -3.47
N GLU A 39 8.72 1.66 -3.34
CA GLU A 39 7.76 1.15 -4.31
C GLU A 39 6.53 0.60 -3.58
N PHE A 40 5.38 1.16 -3.92
CA PHE A 40 4.09 0.91 -3.28
C PHE A 40 3.12 0.35 -4.31
N HIS A 41 2.50 -0.78 -4.01
CA HIS A 41 1.48 -1.41 -4.84
C HIS A 41 0.15 -1.38 -4.10
N PHE A 42 -0.77 -0.59 -4.63
CA PHE A 42 -2.12 -0.46 -4.12
C PHE A 42 -3.07 -1.15 -5.09
N ALA A 43 -3.93 -2.03 -4.58
CA ALA A 43 -4.90 -2.73 -5.40
C ALA A 43 -6.32 -2.39 -4.96
N ASP A 44 -7.16 -1.98 -5.90
CA ASP A 44 -8.57 -1.72 -5.67
C ASP A 44 -9.38 -1.92 -6.95
N LEU A 45 -10.69 -2.10 -6.85
CA LEU A 45 -11.57 -2.12 -8.03
C LEU A 45 -11.90 -0.70 -8.50
N LEU A 46 -11.75 0.29 -7.63
CA LEU A 46 -11.98 1.69 -7.92
C LEU A 46 -10.79 2.33 -8.64
N PRO A 47 -11.05 3.32 -9.50
CA PRO A 47 -9.98 4.06 -10.17
C PRO A 47 -9.15 4.87 -9.16
N PHE A 48 -7.91 5.21 -9.56
CA PHE A 48 -7.00 5.98 -8.72
C PHE A 48 -7.64 7.30 -8.23
N PRO A 49 -7.69 7.56 -6.91
CA PRO A 49 -8.38 8.73 -6.37
C PRO A 49 -7.49 9.98 -6.47
N LEU A 50 -7.28 10.49 -7.70
CA LEU A 50 -6.38 11.62 -7.99
C LEU A 50 -6.65 12.85 -7.11
N SER A 51 -7.92 13.10 -6.78
CA SER A 51 -8.36 14.21 -5.94
C SER A 51 -7.82 14.16 -4.51
N GLN A 52 -7.44 12.98 -3.99
CA GLN A 52 -6.82 12.88 -2.68
C GLN A 52 -5.42 13.47 -2.67
N LEU A 53 -4.57 13.13 -3.65
CA LEU A 53 -3.22 13.66 -3.70
C LEU A 53 -3.18 15.19 -3.87
N THR A 54 -4.15 15.77 -4.57
CA THR A 54 -4.22 17.24 -4.75
C THR A 54 -4.61 17.97 -3.47
N ASN A 55 -5.43 17.35 -2.62
CA ASN A 55 -5.98 17.98 -1.41
C ASN A 55 -5.09 17.80 -0.16
N VAL A 56 -4.18 16.82 -0.15
CA VAL A 56 -3.33 16.51 1.03
C VAL A 56 -1.98 17.27 1.00
N SER A 57 -1.70 17.99 -0.10
CA SER A 57 -0.45 18.72 -0.35
C SER A 57 -0.02 19.69 0.78
N PRO A 58 -0.93 20.40 1.50
CA PRO A 58 -0.51 21.27 2.62
C PRO A 58 -0.12 20.52 3.91
N ILE A 59 -0.52 19.26 4.08
CA ILE A 59 -0.50 18.57 5.40
C ILE A 59 0.63 17.54 5.50
N SER A 60 1.18 17.06 4.38
CA SER A 60 1.96 15.81 4.34
C SER A 60 3.32 15.88 3.64
N ASP A 61 3.80 17.05 3.18
CA ASP A 61 5.00 17.17 2.32
C ASP A 61 5.00 16.21 1.12
N ILE A 62 3.82 15.84 0.62
CA ILE A 62 3.66 14.98 -0.55
C ILE A 62 3.52 15.86 -1.78
N LYS A 63 4.44 15.69 -2.73
CA LYS A 63 4.43 16.37 -4.03
C LYS A 63 4.37 15.33 -5.15
N THR A 64 3.35 15.42 -5.99
CA THR A 64 3.32 14.68 -7.25
C THR A 64 4.39 15.22 -8.20
N LEU A 65 5.25 14.32 -8.70
CA LEU A 65 6.30 14.65 -9.65
C LEU A 65 5.84 14.39 -11.08
N ASN A 66 5.29 13.21 -11.33
CA ASN A 66 4.70 12.82 -12.61
C ASN A 66 3.71 11.66 -12.40
N GLN A 67 2.89 11.41 -13.42
CA GLN A 67 1.88 10.36 -13.41
C GLN A 67 1.65 9.84 -14.84
N THR A 68 1.43 8.55 -14.98
CA THR A 68 1.19 7.89 -16.28
C THR A 68 0.39 6.62 -16.11
N TYR A 69 -0.45 6.29 -17.09
CA TYR A 69 -0.92 4.92 -17.25
C TYR A 69 0.22 4.10 -17.85
N ILE A 70 0.48 2.92 -17.28
CA ILE A 70 1.48 1.97 -17.80
C ILE A 70 0.83 0.77 -18.47
N ASP A 71 -0.42 0.47 -18.09
CA ASP A 71 -1.30 -0.53 -18.69
C ASP A 71 -2.76 -0.09 -18.54
N GLU A 72 -3.71 -0.85 -19.09
CA GLU A 72 -5.14 -0.58 -19.02
C GLU A 72 -5.67 -0.48 -17.59
N ASP A 73 -5.10 -1.24 -16.67
CA ASP A 73 -5.50 -1.34 -15.27
C ASP A 73 -4.40 -0.89 -14.29
N ILE A 74 -3.31 -0.29 -14.77
CA ILE A 74 -2.22 0.17 -13.91
C ILE A 74 -1.89 1.64 -14.13
N TYR A 75 -2.08 2.43 -13.08
CA TYR A 75 -1.74 3.83 -13.01
C TYR A 75 -0.53 4.05 -12.10
N GLN A 76 0.55 4.62 -12.64
CA GLN A 76 1.78 4.90 -11.91
C GLN A 76 1.86 6.38 -11.55
N VAL A 77 2.20 6.66 -10.29
CA VAL A 77 2.45 8.02 -9.78
C VAL A 77 3.80 8.07 -9.09
N ASN A 78 4.66 8.99 -9.51
CA ASN A 78 5.90 9.28 -8.81
C ASN A 78 5.67 10.45 -7.85
N LEU A 79 5.95 10.21 -6.57
CA LEU A 79 5.76 11.18 -5.49
C LEU A 79 7.10 11.52 -4.87
N ARG A 80 7.23 12.75 -4.39
CA ARG A 80 8.24 13.13 -3.41
C ARG A 80 7.55 13.31 -2.07
N ILE A 81 7.94 12.54 -1.08
CA ILE A 81 7.46 12.67 0.30
C ILE A 81 8.64 13.11 1.15
N HIS A 82 8.50 14.28 1.79
CA HIS A 82 9.61 15.00 2.43
C HIS A 82 10.77 15.23 1.45
N ASN A 83 11.80 14.38 1.49
CA ASN A 83 12.98 14.47 0.62
C ASN A 83 13.31 13.15 -0.09
N ARG A 84 12.34 12.23 -0.19
CA ARG A 84 12.50 10.95 -0.86
C ARG A 84 11.51 10.81 -2.00
N ASN A 85 12.02 10.28 -3.12
CA ASN A 85 11.20 9.91 -4.25
C ASN A 85 10.72 8.48 -4.03
N ILE A 86 9.43 8.27 -4.23
CA ILE A 86 8.78 6.97 -4.21
C ILE A 86 7.92 6.82 -5.47
N THR A 87 7.61 5.58 -5.80
CA THR A 87 6.73 5.23 -6.91
C THR A 87 5.53 4.46 -6.36
N VAL A 88 4.34 4.88 -6.75
CA VAL A 88 3.08 4.22 -6.42
C VAL A 88 2.51 3.63 -7.70
N TYR A 89 2.20 2.34 -7.64
CA TYR A 89 1.45 1.61 -8.66
C TYR A 89 0.05 1.36 -8.12
N TRP A 90 -0.94 1.97 -8.76
CA TRP A 90 -2.35 1.71 -8.52
C TRP A 90 -2.85 0.68 -9.52
N HIS A 91 -3.21 -0.49 -9.03
CA HIS A 91 -3.78 -1.59 -9.79
C HIS A 91 -5.30 -1.51 -9.64
N GLN A 92 -5.99 -1.06 -10.69
CA GLN A 92 -7.44 -1.07 -10.77
C GLN A 92 -7.95 -2.49 -11.12
N ASN A 93 -7.71 -3.45 -10.23
CA ASN A 93 -8.01 -4.86 -10.45
C ASN A 93 -8.29 -5.60 -9.13
N ASP A 94 -8.77 -6.83 -9.25
CA ASP A 94 -8.93 -7.76 -8.14
C ASP A 94 -7.60 -7.95 -7.40
N ALA A 95 -7.62 -7.66 -6.10
CA ALA A 95 -6.42 -7.63 -5.29
C ALA A 95 -5.76 -9.02 -5.13
N ILE A 96 -6.51 -10.11 -5.24
CA ILE A 96 -5.94 -11.48 -5.23
C ILE A 96 -5.14 -11.69 -6.51
N LYS A 97 -5.66 -11.26 -7.67
CA LYS A 97 -4.91 -11.32 -8.94
C LYS A 97 -3.65 -10.47 -8.90
N VAL A 98 -3.69 -9.30 -8.25
CA VAL A 98 -2.50 -8.44 -8.08
C VAL A 98 -1.48 -9.12 -7.16
N LEU A 99 -1.90 -9.77 -6.06
CA LEU A 99 -1.02 -10.54 -5.18
C LEU A 99 -0.21 -11.59 -5.95
N GLU A 100 -0.83 -12.28 -6.92
CA GLU A 100 -0.14 -13.29 -7.71
C GLU A 100 1.01 -12.70 -8.55
N LYS A 101 0.88 -11.43 -8.99
CA LYS A 101 1.86 -10.71 -9.84
C LYS A 101 2.97 -10.02 -9.06
N VAL A 102 2.71 -9.59 -7.82
CA VAL A 102 3.73 -8.94 -6.98
C VAL A 102 4.58 -9.97 -6.22
N ASN A 103 5.81 -9.60 -5.89
CA ASN A 103 6.76 -10.43 -5.13
C ASN A 103 7.66 -9.52 -4.28
N ASN A 104 8.47 -10.12 -3.41
CA ASN A 104 9.40 -9.41 -2.52
C ASN A 104 8.68 -8.36 -1.66
N ILE A 105 7.56 -8.76 -1.04
CA ILE A 105 6.78 -7.89 -0.17
C ILE A 105 7.58 -7.71 1.12
N SER A 106 7.98 -6.48 1.42
CA SER A 106 8.58 -6.11 2.70
C SER A 106 7.54 -5.68 3.72
N VAL A 107 6.45 -5.09 3.25
CA VAL A 107 5.33 -4.66 4.11
C VAL A 107 4.04 -5.08 3.43
N PHE A 108 3.33 -6.02 4.05
CA PHE A 108 1.93 -6.29 3.73
C PHE A 108 1.07 -5.42 4.66
N PHE A 109 0.44 -4.39 4.11
CA PHE A 109 -0.40 -3.47 4.88
C PHE A 109 -1.86 -3.86 4.66
N TYR A 110 -2.60 -4.11 5.73
CA TYR A 110 -4.00 -4.54 5.65
C TYR A 110 -4.82 -3.96 6.78
N ARG A 111 -5.81 -3.15 6.41
CA ARG A 111 -6.87 -2.71 7.31
C ARG A 111 -8.17 -3.33 6.85
N GLY A 112 -8.98 -3.75 7.81
CA GLY A 112 -10.22 -4.44 7.48
C GLY A 112 -11.24 -3.56 6.78
N ASP A 113 -12.22 -4.24 6.21
CA ASP A 113 -13.38 -3.59 5.62
C ASP A 113 -14.08 -2.70 6.66
N SER A 114 -14.48 -1.49 6.26
CA SER A 114 -15.31 -0.65 7.12
C SER A 114 -16.69 -1.31 7.34
N ILE A 115 -17.23 -1.17 8.56
CA ILE A 115 -18.55 -1.72 8.97
C ILE A 115 -19.71 -1.18 8.10
N ALA A 116 -19.49 -0.08 7.35
CA ALA A 116 -20.49 0.61 6.53
C ALA A 116 -20.85 -0.11 5.20
N GLY A 117 -20.89 -1.44 5.18
CA GLY A 117 -21.55 -2.23 4.13
C GLY A 117 -20.83 -2.32 2.78
N GLY A 118 -19.61 -1.77 2.65
CA GLY A 118 -18.81 -1.77 1.43
C GLY A 118 -17.57 -2.65 1.49
N GLY A 119 -17.62 -3.74 2.26
CA GLY A 119 -16.47 -4.61 2.44
C GLY A 119 -16.13 -5.43 1.20
N SER A 120 -14.84 -5.62 0.94
CA SER A 120 -14.35 -6.57 -0.06
C SER A 120 -14.81 -8.01 0.23
N GLY A 121 -15.08 -8.35 1.50
CA GLY A 121 -15.38 -9.71 1.93
C GLY A 121 -14.16 -10.63 1.89
N ILE A 122 -12.95 -10.04 1.76
CA ILE A 122 -11.71 -10.78 1.61
C ILE A 122 -10.98 -10.87 2.95
N TYR A 123 -10.81 -12.11 3.43
CA TYR A 123 -10.11 -12.43 4.68
C TYR A 123 -8.63 -12.73 4.40
N TRP A 124 -7.83 -11.67 4.27
CA TRP A 124 -6.40 -11.76 3.91
C TRP A 124 -5.56 -12.57 4.91
N LEU A 125 -5.91 -12.48 6.20
CA LEU A 125 -5.24 -13.23 7.27
C LEU A 125 -5.94 -14.57 7.58
N GLY A 126 -6.96 -14.93 6.80
CA GLY A 126 -7.65 -16.20 6.89
C GLY A 126 -6.86 -17.37 6.28
N LYS A 127 -7.31 -18.60 6.60
CA LYS A 127 -6.64 -19.87 6.25
C LYS A 127 -6.24 -20.04 4.77
N ASP A 128 -6.97 -19.43 3.84
CA ASP A 128 -6.80 -19.67 2.41
C ASP A 128 -5.83 -18.66 1.77
N LEU A 129 -5.84 -17.41 2.23
CA LEU A 129 -5.04 -16.32 1.65
C LEU A 129 -3.76 -16.04 2.44
N PHE A 130 -3.78 -16.26 3.75
CA PHE A 130 -2.60 -15.95 4.58
C PHE A 130 -1.35 -16.73 4.15
N PRO A 131 -1.41 -18.04 3.83
CA PRO A 131 -0.26 -18.76 3.30
C PRO A 131 0.27 -18.17 1.99
N LYS A 132 -0.59 -17.59 1.14
CA LYS A 132 -0.19 -16.91 -0.08
C LYS A 132 0.49 -15.57 0.19
N VAL A 133 0.02 -14.81 1.18
CA VAL A 133 0.70 -13.59 1.61
C VAL A 133 2.08 -13.93 2.16
N LEU A 134 2.17 -14.94 3.04
CA LEU A 134 3.43 -15.40 3.62
C LEU A 134 4.44 -15.86 2.57
N SER A 135 4.00 -16.53 1.50
CA SER A 135 4.91 -16.99 0.44
C SER A 135 5.48 -15.85 -0.41
N LYS A 136 4.90 -14.65 -0.35
CA LYS A 136 5.36 -13.44 -1.07
C LYS A 136 6.16 -12.49 -0.19
N LEU A 137 6.10 -12.65 1.13
CA LEU A 137 6.86 -11.86 2.10
C LEU A 137 8.34 -12.24 2.06
N VAL A 138 9.20 -11.24 2.13
CA VAL A 138 10.64 -11.45 2.36
C VAL A 138 10.88 -11.87 3.82
N ASP A 139 11.99 -12.54 4.08
CA ASP A 139 12.41 -12.83 5.46
C ASP A 139 12.58 -11.53 6.27
N GLY A 140 12.01 -11.50 7.47
CA GLY A 140 11.89 -10.28 8.28
C GLY A 140 10.86 -9.25 7.78
N GLY A 141 10.07 -9.58 6.76
CA GLY A 141 8.97 -8.75 6.27
C GLY A 141 7.88 -8.55 7.33
N LEU A 142 7.16 -7.44 7.21
CA LEU A 142 6.16 -7.01 8.18
C LEU A 142 4.74 -7.23 7.65
N ILE A 143 3.86 -7.69 8.53
CA ILE A 143 2.41 -7.60 8.38
C ILE A 143 1.92 -6.49 9.29
N VAL A 144 1.32 -5.47 8.71
CA VAL A 144 0.84 -4.29 9.43
C VAL A 144 -0.67 -4.25 9.31
N THR A 145 -1.36 -4.34 10.44
CA THR A 145 -2.81 -4.38 10.48
C THR A 145 -3.38 -3.53 11.61
N ASP A 146 -4.62 -3.06 11.42
CA ASP A 146 -5.40 -2.39 12.47
C ASP A 146 -6.13 -3.38 13.41
N GLY A 147 -5.89 -4.69 13.23
CA GLY A 147 -6.49 -5.74 14.06
C GLY A 147 -7.88 -6.17 13.59
N SER A 148 -8.33 -5.68 12.44
CA SER A 148 -9.60 -6.09 11.83
C SER A 148 -9.51 -7.48 11.21
N ASN A 149 -10.63 -8.20 11.24
CA ASN A 149 -10.79 -9.54 10.65
C ASN A 149 -9.66 -10.55 11.05
N PRO A 150 -9.36 -10.71 12.35
CA PRO A 150 -8.37 -11.69 12.83
C PRO A 150 -8.85 -13.14 12.70
#